data_AF-A0ABD3C2M3-F1
#
_entry.id   AF-A0ABD3C2M3-F1
#
_cell.length_a   1.000
_cell.length_b   1.000
_cell.length_c   1.000
_cell.angle_alpha   90.00
_cell.angle_beta   90.00
_cell.angle_gamma   90.00
#
_symmetry.space_group_name_H-M   'P 1'
#
loop_
_entity.id
_entity.type
_entity.pdbx_description
1 polymer ?
#
loop_
_entity_poly.entity_id
_entity_poly.type
_entity_poly.pdbx_seq_one_letter_code
_entity_poly.pdbx_strand_id
1 'polypeptide(L)'
;MIDDAPLSRPNNNSKYIIGRAQGFYAEADQKTIGLLMVVNYVFTAGIYNGSSLSMLGRNPVLQTVRELPILGGTGKFRFAQGFALASTKWF
;
A
#
# COMPACT_ATOMS: atom_id res chain seq x y z
N MET A 1 -6.80 -3.15 11.36
CA MET A 1 -7.08 -1.82 10.77
C MET A 1 -5.76 -1.15 10.47
N ILE A 2 -5.61 -0.49 9.33
CA ILE A 2 -4.44 0.36 9.04
C ILE A 2 -4.78 1.75 9.54
N ASP A 3 -4.03 2.22 10.53
CA ASP A 3 -4.22 3.52 11.17
C ASP A 3 -3.61 4.65 10.32
N ASP A 4 -4.23 4.92 9.16
CA ASP A 4 -3.91 6.05 8.27
C ASP A 4 -2.40 6.29 8.08
N ALA A 5 -1.68 5.22 7.72
CA ALA A 5 -0.22 5.23 7.77
C ALA A 5 0.36 6.22 6.73
N PRO A 6 1.35 7.07 7.10
CA PRO A 6 1.88 8.08 6.20
C PRO A 6 2.68 7.46 5.05
N LEU A 7 2.46 7.98 3.83
CA LEU A 7 3.28 7.67 2.66
C LEU A 7 4.38 8.73 2.54
N SER A 8 5.64 8.32 2.66
CA SER A 8 6.80 9.22 2.56
C SER A 8 7.91 8.62 1.69
N ARG A 9 8.88 9.47 1.30
CA ARG A 9 10.08 8.99 0.61
C ARG A 9 11.03 8.29 1.60
N PRO A 10 11.77 7.25 1.18
CA PRO A 10 12.64 6.46 2.06
C PRO A 10 13.72 7.27 2.81
N ASN A 11 14.23 8.34 2.21
CA ASN A 11 15.38 9.10 2.74
C ASN A 11 15.03 10.45 3.36
N ASN A 12 13.76 10.71 3.67
CA ASN A 12 13.35 11.97 4.30
C ASN A 12 12.57 11.68 5.57
N ASN A 13 13.19 11.93 6.73
CA ASN A 13 12.58 11.82 8.06
C ASN A 13 11.26 12.59 8.12
N SER A 14 10.12 11.92 7.91
CA SER A 14 8.73 12.37 8.16
C SER A 14 8.23 13.69 7.52
N LYS A 15 9.10 14.57 7.00
CA LYS A 15 8.75 15.95 6.62
C LYS A 15 7.97 16.08 5.33
N TYR A 16 7.85 15.01 4.54
CA TYR A 16 7.17 15.05 3.24
C TYR A 16 6.23 13.86 3.10
N ILE A 17 5.10 13.95 3.80
CA ILE A 17 3.96 13.05 3.64
C ILE A 17 3.28 13.40 2.32
N ILE A 18 3.23 12.43 1.40
CA ILE A 18 2.60 12.59 0.08
C ILE A 18 1.20 11.99 -0.01
N GLY A 19 0.77 11.31 1.06
CA GLY A 19 -0.48 10.59 1.13
C GLY A 19 -0.57 9.70 2.35
N ARG A 20 -1.59 8.84 2.35
CA ARG A 20 -1.90 7.92 3.44
C ARG A 20 -2.31 6.55 2.90
N ALA A 21 -1.98 5.48 3.63
CA ALA A 21 -2.55 4.16 3.40
C ALA A 21 -3.76 3.95 4.33
N GLN A 22 -4.91 3.65 3.74
CA GLN A 22 -6.20 3.51 4.43
C GLN A 22 -6.83 2.18 4.10
N GLY A 23 -7.28 1.45 5.13
CA GLY A 23 -7.94 0.15 4.95
C GLY A 23 -7.64 -0.81 6.09
N PHE A 24 -7.53 -2.09 5.78
CA PHE A 24 -7.23 -3.11 6.77
C PHE A 24 -6.45 -4.27 6.17
N TYR A 25 -5.90 -5.08 7.05
CA TYR A 25 -5.35 -6.38 6.73
C TYR A 25 -5.87 -7.38 7.76
N ALA A 26 -5.84 -8.65 7.39
CA ALA A 26 -6.20 -9.76 8.27
C ALA A 26 -5.26 -10.95 8.01
N GLU A 27 -4.98 -11.75 9.03
CA GLU A 27 -4.34 -13.06 8.83
C GLU A 27 -5.27 -13.95 8.01
N ALA A 28 -4.75 -14.53 6.94
CA ALA A 28 -5.52 -15.27 5.96
C ALA A 28 -4.84 -16.59 5.56
N ASP A 29 -3.86 -17.04 6.34
CA ASP A 29 -3.11 -18.26 6.10
C ASP A 29 -2.93 -19.05 7.40
N GLN A 30 -3.29 -20.34 7.39
CA GLN A 30 -3.23 -21.21 8.57
C GLN A 30 -1.84 -21.81 8.83
N LYS A 31 -0.97 -21.79 7.82
CA LYS A 31 0.35 -22.44 7.87
C LYS A 31 1.49 -21.45 7.98
N THR A 32 1.30 -20.23 7.48
CA THR A 32 2.32 -19.18 7.47
C THR A 32 1.72 -17.84 7.87
N ILE A 33 2.57 -16.84 8.14
CA ILE A 33 2.10 -15.46 8.37
C ILE A 33 1.80 -14.83 7.00
N GLY A 34 0.61 -15.12 6.47
CA GLY A 34 0.08 -14.56 5.24
C GLY A 34 -1.07 -13.61 5.53
N LEU A 35 -0.95 -12.35 5.11
CA LEU A 35 -2.00 -11.34 5.30
C LEU A 35 -2.85 -11.20 4.04
N LEU A 36 -4.16 -11.04 4.17
CA LEU A 36 -4.99 -10.41 3.15
C LEU A 36 -4.88 -8.89 3.32
N MET A 37 -4.55 -8.18 2.25
CA MET A 37 -4.52 -6.72 2.20
C MET A 37 -5.79 -6.21 1.52
N VAL A 38 -6.43 -5.22 2.12
CA VAL A 38 -7.49 -4.41 1.49
C VAL A 38 -7.16 -2.95 1.78
N VAL A 39 -6.42 -2.31 0.88
CA VAL A 39 -5.76 -1.02 1.14
C VAL A 39 -5.94 -0.07 -0.03
N ASN A 40 -6.26 1.18 0.28
CA ASN A 40 -6.18 2.30 -0.62
C ASN A 40 -4.98 3.18 -0.26
N TYR A 41 -4.15 3.50 -1.24
CA TYR A 41 -3.11 4.53 -1.15
C TYR A 41 -3.70 5.84 -1.65
N VAL A 42 -4.01 6.75 -0.74
CA VAL A 42 -4.65 8.04 -1.03
C VAL A 42 -3.58 9.12 -1.08
N PHE A 43 -3.40 9.76 -2.23
CA PHE A 43 -2.39 10.80 -2.42
C PHE A 43 -2.97 12.18 -2.12
N THR A 44 -2.27 12.95 -1.29
CA THR A 44 -2.72 14.27 -0.79
C THR A 44 -1.78 15.40 -1.15
N ALA A 45 -0.74 15.13 -1.95
CA ALA A 45 0.26 16.12 -2.34
C ALA A 45 0.74 15.95 -3.80
N GLY A 46 1.32 17.04 -4.32
CA GLY A 46 1.92 17.07 -5.65
C GLY A 46 0.91 16.82 -6.78
N ILE A 47 1.42 16.31 -7.91
CA ILE A 47 0.60 16.13 -9.12
C ILE A 47 -0.51 15.09 -8.96
N TYR A 48 -0.42 14.19 -7.98
CA TYR A 48 -1.38 13.11 -7.75
C TYR A 48 -2.38 13.45 -6.64
N ASN A 49 -2.35 14.66 -6.08
CA ASN A 49 -3.28 15.08 -5.04
C ASN A 49 -4.74 14.80 -5.44
N GLY A 50 -5.49 14.15 -4.55
CA GLY A 50 -6.88 13.74 -4.75
C GLY A 50 -7.06 12.43 -5.55
N SER A 51 -5.97 11.76 -5.93
CA SER A 51 -6.00 10.45 -6.60
C SER A 51 -5.71 9.32 -5.62
N SER A 52 -6.10 8.09 -5.98
CA SER A 52 -5.81 6.90 -5.18
C SER A 52 -5.44 5.68 -6.01
N LEU A 53 -4.74 4.73 -5.41
CA LEU A 53 -4.54 3.37 -5.91
C LEU A 53 -5.17 2.36 -4.95
N SER A 54 -5.81 1.33 -5.48
CA SER A 54 -6.49 0.30 -4.71
C SER A 54 -5.78 -1.04 -4.85
N MET A 55 -5.47 -1.65 -3.71
CA MET A 55 -4.79 -2.93 -3.58
C MET A 55 -5.70 -3.91 -2.85
N LEU A 56 -5.86 -5.09 -3.43
CA LEU A 56 -6.46 -6.24 -2.77
C LEU A 56 -5.68 -7.49 -3.17
N GLY A 57 -5.09 -8.16 -2.18
CA GLY A 57 -4.30 -9.35 -2.47
C GLY A 57 -3.62 -9.95 -1.24
N ARG A 58 -3.04 -11.13 -1.44
CA ARG A 58 -2.25 -11.84 -0.43
C ARG A 58 -0.87 -11.20 -0.27
N ASN A 59 -0.44 -10.99 0.96
CA ASN A 59 0.83 -10.43 1.35
C ASN A 59 1.58 -11.42 2.28
N PRO A 60 2.47 -12.27 1.73
CA PRO A 60 3.29 -13.19 2.52
C PRO A 60 4.44 -12.44 3.19
N VAL A 61 4.20 -11.81 4.33
CA VAL A 61 5.10 -10.79 4.92
C VAL A 61 6.52 -11.27 5.26
N LEU A 62 6.72 -12.59 5.40
CA LEU A 62 8.02 -13.20 5.64
C LEU A 62 8.91 -13.29 4.38
N GLN A 63 8.36 -13.07 3.18
CA GLN A 63 9.15 -12.99 1.95
C GLN A 63 9.83 -11.61 1.83
N THR A 64 11.08 -11.62 1.33
CA THR A 64 11.92 -10.41 1.21
C THR A 64 11.32 -9.36 0.27
N VAL A 65 10.83 -9.78 -0.89
CA VAL A 65 10.18 -8.92 -1.89
C VAL A 65 8.86 -9.57 -2.28
N ARG A 66 7.80 -8.78 -2.30
CA ARG A 66 6.43 -9.26 -2.49
C ARG A 66 5.77 -8.41 -3.54
N GLU A 67 5.24 -9.07 -4.57
CA GLU A 67 4.39 -8.42 -5.55
C GLU A 67 2.95 -8.35 -5.03
N LEU A 68 2.36 -7.16 -5.06
CA LEU A 68 1.01 -6.91 -4.59
C LEU A 68 0.22 -6.24 -5.72
N PRO A 69 -0.93 -6.79 -6.13
CA PRO A 69 -1.66 -6.30 -7.29
C PRO A 69 -2.32 -4.95 -7.00
N ILE A 70 -2.27 -4.08 -8.00
CA ILE A 70 -3.05 -2.84 -8.08
C ILE A 70 -4.25 -3.12 -8.97
N LEU A 71 -5.43 -3.18 -8.36
CA LEU A 71 -6.67 -3.51 -9.06
C LEU A 71 -7.27 -2.31 -9.80
N GLY A 72 -6.87 -1.10 -9.42
CA GLY A 72 -7.45 0.12 -9.97
C GLY A 72 -6.93 1.37 -9.27
N GLY A 73 -7.51 2.50 -9.68
CA GLY A 73 -7.27 3.78 -9.06
C GLY A 73 -8.31 4.82 -9.44
N THR A 74 -8.25 5.96 -8.77
CA THR A 74 -9.12 7.11 -8.98
C THR A 74 -8.31 8.32 -9.44
N GLY A 75 -9.01 9.36 -9.91
CA GLY A 75 -8.36 10.59 -10.37
C GLY A 75 -7.38 10.32 -11.51
N LYS A 76 -6.11 10.68 -11.31
CA LYS A 76 -5.03 10.46 -12.28
C LYS A 76 -4.65 9.00 -12.48
N PHE A 77 -5.06 8.12 -11.57
CA PHE A 77 -4.86 6.67 -11.68
C PHE A 77 -6.11 5.95 -12.19
N ARG A 78 -7.05 6.64 -12.82
CA ARG A 78 -8.20 5.99 -13.44
C ARG A 78 -7.74 4.95 -14.46
N PHE A 79 -8.30 3.75 -14.36
CA PHE A 79 -7.91 2.57 -15.16
C PHE A 79 -6.49 2.07 -14.91
N ALA A 80 -5.84 2.44 -13.81
CA ALA A 80 -4.54 1.90 -13.45
C ALA A 80 -4.60 0.38 -13.29
N GLN A 81 -3.67 -0.31 -13.94
CA GLN A 81 -3.39 -1.73 -13.76
C GLN A 81 -1.89 -1.88 -13.54
N GLY A 82 -1.48 -2.74 -12.61
CA GLY A 82 -0.08 -2.97 -12.33
C GLY A 82 0.13 -3.65 -11.00
N PHE A 83 1.33 -3.49 -10.44
CA PHE A 83 1.72 -4.09 -9.18
C PHE A 83 2.61 -3.15 -8.37
N ALA A 84 2.65 -3.37 -7.06
CA ALA A 84 3.61 -2.79 -6.15
C ALA A 84 4.58 -3.87 -5.66
N LEU A 85 5.84 -3.50 -5.48
CA LEU A 85 6.82 -4.34 -4.80
C LEU A 85 7.01 -3.85 -3.37
N ALA A 86 6.81 -4.75 -2.41
CA ALA A 86 6.92 -4.44 -0.99
C ALA A 86 8.01 -5.27 -0.31
N SER A 87 8.76 -4.63 0.59
CA SER A 87 9.75 -5.26 1.46
C SER A 87 9.60 -4.72 2.88
N THR A 88 9.64 -5.61 3.86
CA THR A 88 9.58 -5.22 5.28
C THR A 88 10.95 -4.67 5.70
N LYS A 89 10.99 -3.51 6.36
CA LYS A 89 12.24 -2.85 6.77
C LYS A 89 12.64 -3.17 8.20
N TRP A 90 11.66 -3.20 9.09
CA TRP A 90 11.83 -3.49 10.51
C TRP A 90 10.63 -4.35 10.94
N PHE A 91 10.89 -5.33 11.81
CA PHE A 91 9.86 -6.08 12.51
C PHE A 91 9.74 -5.54 13.94
#